data_AF-A0A3A8LUQ1-F1
#
_entry.id   AF-A0A3A8LUQ1-F1
#
_cell.length_a   1.000
_cell.length_b   1.000
_cell.length_c   1.000
_cell.angle_alpha   90.00
_cell.angle_beta   90.00
_cell.angle_gamma   90.00
#
_symmetry.space_group_name_H-M   'P 1'
#
loop_
_entity.id
_entity.type
_entity.pdbx_description
1 polymer ?
#
loop_
_entity_poly.entity_id
_entity_poly.type
_entity_poly.pdbx_seq_one_letter_code
_entity_poly.pdbx_strand_id
1 'polypeptide(L)'
;MTEDQEDAHGGAGAGDLVVERIRILYSVGDGSYSASMPSPLGPLLKAIPEKEKSCRQPNLVRDSRGEANIHADYHSHPWADSRMSRPDRTEARQRYSIRLQFDTKCRVMKLVPHIGEARPGEVYERRGKSWALIGIVKPEHKAVGLMTSVEE
;
A
#
# COMPACT_ATOMS: atom_id res chain seq x y z
N MET A 1 -9.22 -25.02 21.01
CA MET A 1 -7.88 -25.35 20.49
C MET A 1 -8.03 -25.50 18.99
N THR A 2 -7.76 -24.44 18.26
CA THR A 2 -7.77 -24.43 16.80
C THR A 2 -6.44 -23.83 16.40
N GLU A 3 -5.69 -24.62 15.63
CA GLU A 3 -4.30 -24.45 15.29
C GLU A 3 -4.02 -23.06 14.70
N ASP A 4 -3.08 -22.35 15.34
CA ASP A 4 -2.36 -21.24 14.73
C ASP A 4 -1.56 -21.82 13.57
N GLN A 5 -2.09 -21.65 12.35
CA GLN A 5 -1.35 -21.92 11.14
C GLN A 5 -0.32 -20.78 11.01
N GLU A 6 0.90 -21.04 11.51
CA GLU A 6 2.06 -20.18 11.30
C GLU A 6 2.27 -20.02 9.78
N ASP A 7 1.91 -18.84 9.25
CA ASP A 7 2.27 -18.42 7.90
C ASP A 7 3.80 -18.34 7.82
N ALA A 8 4.43 -19.40 7.30
CA ALA A 8 5.86 -19.50 7.12
C ALA A 8 6.39 -18.28 6.33
N HIS A 9 7.20 -17.45 6.99
CA HIS A 9 7.83 -16.25 6.46
C HIS A 9 8.99 -16.56 5.49
N GLY A 10 8.70 -17.28 4.41
CA GLY A 10 9.55 -17.36 3.22
C GLY A 10 9.03 -16.41 2.14
N GLY A 11 9.88 -15.51 1.63
CA GLY A 11 9.50 -14.70 0.46
C GLY A 11 9.27 -15.60 -0.76
N ALA A 12 8.25 -15.30 -1.57
CA ALA A 12 7.93 -16.11 -2.75
C ALA A 12 9.08 -16.09 -3.77
N GLY A 13 9.48 -17.27 -4.23
CA GLY A 13 10.47 -17.49 -5.28
C GLY A 13 9.88 -17.34 -6.68
N ALA A 14 10.74 -17.32 -7.69
CA ALA A 14 10.31 -17.28 -9.08
C ALA A 14 9.49 -18.53 -9.43
N GLY A 15 8.30 -18.34 -9.99
CA GLY A 15 7.37 -19.42 -10.34
C GLY A 15 6.30 -19.73 -9.29
N ASP A 16 6.41 -19.20 -8.08
CA ASP A 16 5.38 -19.37 -7.04
C ASP A 16 4.08 -18.65 -7.40
N LEU A 17 2.96 -19.21 -6.96
CA LEU A 17 1.67 -18.53 -7.02
C LEU A 17 1.52 -17.62 -5.81
N VAL A 18 1.28 -16.34 -6.05
CA VAL A 18 1.20 -15.31 -5.02
C VAL A 18 -0.03 -14.43 -5.18
N VAL A 19 -0.48 -13.86 -4.06
CA VAL A 19 -1.62 -12.93 -4.05
C VAL A 19 -1.21 -11.65 -3.34
N GLU A 20 -1.30 -10.52 -4.04
CA GLU A 20 -1.27 -9.21 -3.41
C GLU A 20 -2.56 -9.03 -2.60
N ARG A 21 -2.44 -8.54 -1.37
CA ARG A 21 -3.60 -8.28 -0.50
C ARG A 21 -3.70 -6.78 -0.27
N ILE A 22 -4.85 -6.20 -0.64
CA ILE A 22 -5.21 -4.84 -0.23
C ILE A 22 -6.08 -4.88 1.00
N ARG A 23 -5.81 -3.97 1.91
CA ARG A 23 -6.63 -3.68 3.08
C ARG A 23 -6.78 -2.16 3.22
N ILE A 24 -7.67 -1.74 4.09
CA ILE A 24 -7.93 -0.32 4.36
C ILE A 24 -7.80 0.00 5.83
N LEU A 25 -7.25 1.18 6.13
CA LEU A 25 -7.29 1.80 7.44
C LEU A 25 -8.43 2.81 7.46
N TYR A 26 -9.31 2.70 8.43
CA TYR A 26 -10.50 3.54 8.55
C TYR A 26 -10.76 3.87 10.02
N SER A 27 -11.57 4.89 10.26
CA SER A 27 -12.09 5.19 11.59
C SER A 27 -13.60 5.09 11.62
N VAL A 28 -14.14 4.78 12.80
CA VAL A 28 -15.57 4.82 13.11
C VAL A 28 -15.83 5.93 14.15
N GLY A 29 -17.08 6.35 14.31
CA GLY A 29 -17.48 7.60 14.98
C GLY A 29 -16.97 7.87 16.41
N ASP A 30 -16.33 6.90 17.08
CA ASP A 30 -15.69 7.05 18.39
C ASP A 30 -14.21 7.50 18.31
N GLY A 31 -13.70 7.73 17.09
CA GLY A 31 -12.31 8.10 16.85
C GLY A 31 -11.33 6.92 16.89
N SER A 32 -11.82 5.69 17.08
CA SER A 32 -11.00 4.49 16.97
C SER A 32 -10.60 4.24 15.52
N TYR A 33 -9.34 3.83 15.32
CA TYR A 33 -8.84 3.38 14.02
C TYR A 33 -8.92 1.86 13.95
N SER A 34 -9.30 1.34 12.80
CA SER A 34 -9.41 -0.09 12.52
C SER A 34 -8.83 -0.42 11.16
N ALA A 35 -8.45 -1.68 10.99
CA ALA A 35 -7.88 -2.19 9.76
C ALA A 35 -8.78 -3.30 9.22
N SER A 36 -9.08 -3.29 7.91
CA SER A 36 -9.93 -4.33 7.33
C SER A 36 -9.24 -5.69 7.24
N MET A 37 -10.06 -6.74 7.12
CA MET A 37 -9.62 -8.03 6.61
C MET A 37 -9.01 -7.89 5.21
N PRO A 38 -8.06 -8.78 4.82
CA PRO A 38 -7.46 -8.73 3.50
C PRO A 38 -8.51 -8.95 2.44
N SER A 39 -8.59 -8.03 1.50
CA SER A 39 -9.38 -8.22 0.30
C SER A 39 -8.51 -8.97 -0.70
N PRO A 40 -8.85 -10.23 -1.07
CA PRO A 40 -8.11 -10.97 -2.09
C PRO A 40 -8.50 -10.51 -3.50
N LEU A 41 -8.81 -9.23 -3.70
CA LEU A 41 -9.36 -8.69 -4.96
C LEU A 41 -8.36 -8.71 -6.13
N GLY A 42 -7.20 -9.35 -5.97
CA GLY A 42 -6.25 -9.63 -7.03
C GLY A 42 -6.34 -11.10 -7.48
N PRO A 43 -6.18 -11.40 -8.78
CA PRO A 43 -5.93 -12.76 -9.24
C PRO A 43 -4.68 -13.36 -8.60
N LEU A 44 -4.62 -14.70 -8.53
CA LEU A 44 -3.36 -15.42 -8.30
C LEU A 44 -2.37 -15.00 -9.40
N LEU A 45 -1.26 -14.40 -8.99
CA LEU A 45 -0.18 -13.99 -9.88
C LEU A 45 0.90 -15.07 -9.85
N LYS A 46 1.45 -15.38 -11.03
CA LYS A 46 2.73 -16.10 -11.08
C LYS A 46 3.82 -15.09 -10.72
N ALA A 47 4.68 -15.42 -9.78
CA ALA A 47 5.85 -14.61 -9.47
C ALA A 47 6.76 -14.55 -10.70
N ILE A 48 6.66 -13.46 -11.45
CA ILE A 48 7.50 -13.11 -12.60
C ILE A 48 8.42 -11.92 -12.22
N PRO A 49 9.54 -11.70 -12.94
CA PRO A 49 10.47 -10.59 -12.64
C PRO A 49 9.80 -9.21 -12.69
N GLU A 50 8.87 -8.99 -13.63
CA GLU A 50 7.98 -7.83 -13.60
C GLU A 50 6.96 -7.96 -12.44
N LYS A 51 7.18 -7.16 -11.39
CA LYS A 51 6.28 -7.06 -10.22
C LYS A 51 4.95 -6.39 -10.59
N GLU A 52 4.17 -7.01 -11.45
CA GLU A 52 2.87 -6.51 -11.91
C GLU A 52 1.84 -6.54 -10.79
N LYS A 53 1.09 -5.44 -10.69
CA LYS A 53 0.07 -5.24 -9.65
C LYS A 53 -1.30 -5.29 -10.28
N SER A 54 -2.17 -6.12 -9.74
CA SER A 54 -3.52 -6.39 -10.26
C SER A 54 -4.64 -6.00 -9.30
N CYS A 55 -4.26 -5.44 -8.16
CA CYS A 55 -5.12 -5.27 -7.00
C CYS A 55 -6.01 -4.02 -7.13
N ARG A 56 -7.29 -4.13 -6.77
CA ARG A 56 -8.28 -3.03 -6.81
C ARG A 56 -8.60 -2.53 -5.41
N GLN A 57 -8.54 -1.22 -5.21
CA GLN A 57 -8.78 -0.63 -3.90
C GLN A 57 -10.25 -0.78 -3.51
N PRO A 58 -10.56 -1.23 -2.27
CA PRO A 58 -11.91 -1.20 -1.76
C PRO A 58 -12.43 0.23 -1.70
N ASN A 59 -13.72 0.42 -1.97
CA ASN A 59 -14.37 1.73 -2.05
C ASN A 59 -15.35 1.99 -0.90
N LEU A 60 -15.62 0.98 -0.08
CA LEU A 60 -16.61 0.95 0.97
C LEU A 60 -16.14 0.03 2.09
N VAL A 61 -16.39 0.43 3.33
CA VAL A 61 -16.31 -0.43 4.52
C VAL A 61 -17.70 -0.51 5.11
N ARG A 62 -18.12 -1.71 5.51
CA ARG A 62 -19.30 -1.89 6.35
C ARG A 62 -18.83 -2.32 7.72
N ASP A 63 -19.13 -1.51 8.73
CA ASP A 63 -18.80 -1.78 10.12
C ASP A 63 -20.06 -1.63 10.96
N SER A 64 -20.34 -2.60 11.83
CA SER A 64 -21.53 -2.57 12.69
C SER A 64 -21.47 -1.47 13.75
N ARG A 65 -20.28 -0.90 14.02
CA ARG A 65 -20.07 0.22 14.94
C ARG A 65 -20.53 1.56 14.37
N GLY A 66 -20.74 1.67 13.06
CA GLY A 66 -21.26 2.88 12.41
C GLY A 66 -20.57 3.24 11.08
N GLU A 67 -20.78 4.48 10.65
CA GLU A 67 -20.18 5.07 9.44
C GLU A 67 -18.65 5.04 9.50
N ALA A 68 -18.03 4.47 8.46
CA ALA A 68 -16.59 4.30 8.35
C ALA A 68 -15.97 5.37 7.44
N ASN A 69 -14.96 6.07 7.95
CA ASN A 69 -14.17 7.03 7.20
C ASN A 69 -12.83 6.40 6.80
N ILE A 70 -12.59 6.19 5.50
CA ILE A 70 -11.38 5.53 5.01
C ILE A 70 -10.24 6.54 4.89
N HIS A 71 -9.11 6.24 5.54
CA HIS A 71 -7.93 7.12 5.60
C HIS A 71 -6.79 6.63 4.73
N ALA A 72 -6.65 5.31 4.58
CA ALA A 72 -5.57 4.73 3.79
C ALA A 72 -5.94 3.40 3.15
N ASP A 73 -5.30 3.10 2.02
CA ASP A 73 -5.11 1.73 1.55
C ASP A 73 -3.73 1.21 1.97
N TYR A 74 -3.61 -0.09 2.18
CA TYR A 74 -2.33 -0.74 2.44
C TYR A 74 -2.20 -2.07 1.71
N HIS A 75 -1.01 -2.26 1.15
CA HIS A 75 -0.71 -3.31 0.19
C HIS A 75 0.38 -4.23 0.74
N SER A 76 0.06 -5.52 0.87
CA SER A 76 1.03 -6.56 1.21
C SER A 76 1.60 -7.18 -0.06
N HIS A 77 2.89 -7.01 -0.29
CA HIS A 77 3.55 -7.56 -1.46
C HIS A 77 4.24 -8.89 -1.15
N PRO A 78 4.04 -9.91 -1.98
CA PRO A 78 4.59 -11.25 -1.74
C PRO A 78 6.08 -11.38 -2.09
N TRP A 79 6.70 -10.34 -2.66
CA TRP A 79 8.10 -10.35 -3.09
C TRP A 79 8.97 -9.41 -2.25
N ALA A 80 10.21 -9.82 -2.00
CA ALA A 80 11.22 -8.96 -1.38
C ALA A 80 11.57 -7.77 -2.29
N ASP A 81 12.02 -6.67 -1.68
CA ASP A 81 12.47 -5.48 -2.40
C ASP A 81 11.42 -4.91 -3.36
N SER A 82 10.16 -5.09 -3.01
CA SER A 82 9.06 -4.51 -3.75
C SER A 82 8.90 -3.07 -3.30
N ARG A 83 9.40 -2.14 -4.13
CA ARG A 83 9.19 -0.70 -3.96
C ARG A 83 7.79 -0.30 -4.43
N MET A 84 7.33 0.87 -4.01
CA MET A 84 6.16 1.47 -4.64
C MET A 84 6.44 1.65 -6.14
N SER A 85 5.51 1.19 -6.97
CA SER A 85 5.70 1.20 -8.42
C SER A 85 5.30 2.57 -8.98
N ARG A 86 5.73 2.89 -10.20
CA ARG A 86 5.28 4.12 -10.88
C ARG A 86 3.75 4.15 -11.04
N PRO A 87 3.08 3.09 -11.48
CA PRO A 87 1.62 3.05 -11.52
C PRO A 87 0.97 3.33 -10.17
N ASP A 88 1.53 2.85 -9.06
CA ASP A 88 0.96 3.07 -7.72
C ASP A 88 1.12 4.48 -7.19
N ARG A 89 1.94 5.29 -7.84
CA ARG A 89 2.11 6.71 -7.52
C ARG A 89 1.26 7.62 -8.40
N THR A 90 0.55 7.07 -9.39
CA THR A 90 -0.29 7.92 -10.25
C THR A 90 -1.46 8.45 -9.45
N GLU A 91 -1.83 9.70 -9.71
CA GLU A 91 -2.98 10.36 -9.08
C GLU A 91 -4.28 9.56 -9.25
N ALA A 92 -4.49 8.97 -10.44
CA ALA A 92 -5.66 8.14 -10.73
C ALA A 92 -5.78 6.90 -9.82
N ARG A 93 -4.67 6.48 -9.19
CA ARG A 93 -4.65 5.39 -8.21
C ARG A 93 -4.59 5.88 -6.76
N GLN A 94 -4.63 7.18 -6.48
CA GLN A 94 -4.70 7.71 -5.13
C GLN A 94 -6.16 8.01 -4.80
N ARG A 95 -6.71 7.25 -3.86
CA ARG A 95 -8.10 7.42 -3.41
C ARG A 95 -8.21 7.99 -1.99
N TYR A 96 -7.17 7.76 -1.19
CA TYR A 96 -7.16 8.06 0.24
C TYR A 96 -5.96 8.93 0.61
N SER A 97 -6.00 9.50 1.81
CA SER A 97 -4.98 10.43 2.31
C SER A 97 -3.59 9.81 2.42
N ILE A 98 -3.49 8.48 2.54
CA ILE A 98 -2.23 7.75 2.61
C ILE A 98 -2.36 6.44 1.81
N ARG A 99 -1.30 6.06 1.08
CA ARG A 99 -1.09 4.69 0.62
C ARG A 99 0.07 4.07 1.37
N LEU A 100 -0.09 2.85 1.85
CA LEU A 100 0.97 2.07 2.49
C LEU A 100 1.33 0.85 1.66
N GLN A 101 2.59 0.46 1.70
CA GLN A 101 3.08 -0.77 1.09
C GLN A 101 4.10 -1.41 2.01
N PHE A 102 4.05 -2.74 2.13
CA PHE A 102 5.11 -3.49 2.75
C PHE A 102 5.46 -4.76 1.98
N ASP A 103 6.72 -5.15 2.07
CA ASP A 103 7.27 -6.34 1.42
C ASP A 103 7.63 -7.44 2.43
N THR A 104 8.07 -8.59 1.92
CA THR A 104 8.46 -9.74 2.75
C THR A 104 9.77 -9.54 3.54
N LYS A 105 10.49 -8.42 3.32
CA LYS A 105 11.63 -7.98 4.14
C LYS A 105 11.20 -6.95 5.20
N CYS A 106 9.90 -6.79 5.44
CA CYS A 106 9.34 -5.83 6.38
C CYS A 106 9.70 -4.36 6.07
N ARG A 107 10.09 -4.05 4.83
CA ARG A 107 10.25 -2.65 4.40
C ARG A 107 8.87 -2.04 4.29
N VAL A 108 8.61 -0.98 5.04
CA VAL A 108 7.33 -0.25 4.96
C VAL A 108 7.55 1.07 4.24
N MET A 109 6.76 1.32 3.20
CA MET A 109 6.72 2.58 2.47
C MET A 109 5.35 3.23 2.64
N LYS A 110 5.31 4.57 2.65
CA LYS A 110 4.06 5.33 2.55
C LYS A 110 4.14 6.39 1.46
N LEU A 111 3.03 6.64 0.80
CA LEU A 111 2.81 7.80 -0.07
C LEU A 111 1.73 8.68 0.55
N VAL A 112 2.05 9.96 0.72
CA VAL A 112 1.09 11.03 1.01
C VAL A 112 0.84 11.79 -0.30
N PRO A 113 -0.29 11.57 -0.98
CA PRO A 113 -0.49 12.03 -2.34
C PRO A 113 -0.88 13.51 -2.48
N HIS A 114 -1.42 14.14 -1.43
CA HIS A 114 -2.02 15.48 -1.49
C HIS A 114 -3.01 15.60 -2.66
N ILE A 115 -4.10 14.80 -2.60
CA ILE A 115 -5.09 14.66 -3.68
C ILE A 115 -5.77 16.00 -3.95
N GLY A 116 -5.82 16.41 -5.21
CA GLY A 116 -6.45 17.67 -5.62
C GLY A 116 -5.66 18.93 -5.24
N GLU A 117 -4.47 18.79 -4.64
CA GLU A 117 -3.62 19.92 -4.25
C GLU A 117 -2.44 20.10 -5.22
N ALA A 118 -1.98 21.35 -5.37
CA ALA A 118 -0.75 21.69 -6.10
C ALA A 118 0.54 21.36 -5.32
N ARG A 119 0.45 20.77 -4.13
CA ARG A 119 1.62 20.32 -3.35
C ARG A 119 2.18 19.01 -3.92
N PRO A 120 3.52 18.80 -3.96
CA PRO A 120 4.08 17.50 -4.33
C PRO A 120 3.57 16.36 -3.44
N GLY A 121 3.34 15.19 -4.01
CA GLY A 121 3.17 13.97 -3.23
C GLY A 121 4.49 13.57 -2.58
N GLU A 122 4.44 12.96 -1.40
CA GLU A 122 5.61 12.63 -0.59
C GLU A 122 5.72 11.12 -0.39
N VAL A 123 6.85 10.54 -0.76
CA VAL A 123 7.12 9.09 -0.61
C VAL A 123 8.14 8.90 0.49
N TYR A 124 7.77 8.10 1.49
CA TYR A 124 8.61 7.81 2.64
C TYR A 124 8.91 6.33 2.77
N GLU A 125 10.04 6.03 3.40
CA GLU A 125 10.40 4.72 3.90
C GLU A 125 10.46 4.74 5.43
N ARG A 126 9.99 3.67 6.05
CA ARG A 126 10.05 3.49 7.49
C ARG A 126 11.45 3.01 7.89
N ARG A 127 12.17 3.82 8.67
CA ARG A 127 13.51 3.51 9.19
C ARG A 127 13.51 3.57 10.72
N GLY A 128 13.72 2.45 11.41
CA GLY A 128 13.76 2.40 12.88
C GLY A 128 12.44 2.84 13.52
N LYS A 129 12.39 4.02 14.15
CA LYS A 129 11.16 4.68 14.69
C LYS A 129 10.66 5.91 13.91
N SER A 130 11.31 6.25 12.80
CA SER A 130 11.03 7.43 11.98
C SER A 130 10.57 7.11 10.55
N TRP A 131 10.00 8.11 9.88
CA TRP A 131 9.74 8.11 8.43
C TRP A 131 10.80 8.97 7.74
N ALA A 132 11.58 8.37 6.85
CA ALA A 132 12.54 9.10 6.01
C ALA A 132 11.87 9.42 4.67
N LEU A 133 11.90 10.70 4.26
CA LEU A 133 11.47 11.10 2.92
C LEU A 133 12.50 10.53 1.92
N ILE A 134 12.04 9.77 0.94
CA ILE A 134 12.91 9.14 -0.08
C ILE A 134 12.62 9.64 -1.49
N GLY A 135 11.53 10.37 -1.67
CA GLY A 135 11.21 11.00 -2.94
C GLY A 135 9.95 11.84 -2.91
N ILE A 136 9.80 12.67 -3.93
CA ILE A 136 8.65 13.53 -4.16
C ILE A 136 8.05 13.26 -5.55
N VAL A 137 6.73 13.30 -5.64
CA VAL A 137 5.98 13.29 -6.92
C VAL A 137 5.53 14.72 -7.17
N LYS A 138 6.30 15.45 -7.99
CA LYS A 138 5.99 16.84 -8.31
C LYS A 138 4.60 16.97 -8.96
N PRO A 139 3.92 18.12 -8.83
CA PRO A 139 2.57 18.32 -9.40
C PRO A 139 2.45 17.92 -10.86
N GLU A 140 3.41 18.34 -11.70
CA GLU A 140 3.49 18.01 -13.13
C GLU A 140 3.71 16.52 -13.42
N HIS A 141 4.11 15.74 -12.40
CA HIS A 141 4.40 14.32 -12.50
C HIS A 141 3.32 13.43 -11.86
N LYS A 142 2.32 14.01 -11.17
CA LYS A 142 1.27 13.27 -10.47
C LYS A 142 0.47 12.36 -11.39
N ALA A 143 0.10 12.85 -12.58
CA ALA A 143 -0.65 12.06 -13.56
C ALA A 143 0.08 10.76 -13.97
N VAL A 144 1.41 10.81 -14.02
CA VAL A 144 2.26 9.71 -14.50
C VAL A 144 3.03 9.00 -13.39
N GLY A 145 2.86 9.38 -12.12
CA GLY A 145 3.50 8.79 -10.95
C GLY A 145 5.04 8.86 -10.96
N LEU A 146 5.60 9.83 -11.68
CA LEU A 146 7.06 10.01 -11.76
C LEU A 146 7.57 10.65 -10.47
N MET A 147 8.50 9.96 -9.81
CA MET A 147 9.06 10.37 -8.53
C MET A 147 10.49 10.88 -8.76
N THR A 148 10.82 12.01 -8.17
CA THR A 148 12.18 12.50 -8.00
C THR A 148 12.69 12.01 -6.66
N SER A 149 13.79 11.26 -6.63
CA SER A 149 14.44 10.88 -5.37
C SER A 149 14.91 12.13 -4.64
N VAL A 150 14.76 12.14 -3.32
CA VAL A 150 15.51 13.10 -2.50
C VAL A 150 16.82 12.40 -2.11
N GLU A 151 17.95 13.04 -2.39
CA GLU A 151 19.24 12.55 -1.92
C GLU A 151 19.30 12.64 -0.38
N GLU A 152 20.10 11.77 0.24
CA GLU A 152 20.36 11.81 1.69
C GLU A 152 21.32 12.93 2.06
#